data_AF-A0A2T7QBK5-F1
#
_entry.id   AF-A0A2T7QBK5-F1
#
_cell.length_a   1.000
_cell.length_b   1.000
_cell.length_c   1.000
_cell.angle_alpha   90.00
_cell.angle_beta   90.00
_cell.angle_gamma   90.00
#
_symmetry.space_group_name_H-M   'P 1'
#
loop_
_entity.id
_entity.type
_entity.pdbx_description
1 polymer ?
#
loop_
_entity_poly.entity_id
_entity_poly.type
_entity_poly.pdbx_seq_one_letter_code
_entity_poly.pdbx_strand_id
1 'polypeptide(L)'
;MNGESTATKRFQKPYHFLTKLEKQGVHCLSEVFKNFHLDDFRRELKLWLHIALSNDQSAYDEGNTREDLIDFIAELHKLIEALYILHKKSNYSKKNMPGKGLSRQIQRMLREMNIPVLLNDEEMRKPALAIKAFCKTFPSGYAKAEILDMLDAVVTYDGNKKIYNGNLVLFYQHLYCLIKLAYQMNKIKNRKSH
;
A
#
# COMPACT_ATOMS: atom_id res chain seq x y z
N MET A 1 -34.38 -32.83 16.35
CA MET A 1 -33.61 -32.74 15.09
C MET A 1 -33.41 -31.27 14.78
N ASN A 2 -32.25 -30.73 15.12
CA ASN A 2 -31.91 -29.33 14.83
C ASN A 2 -31.32 -29.26 13.43
N GLY A 3 -32.10 -28.75 12.47
CA GLY A 3 -31.63 -28.40 11.15
C GLY A 3 -30.82 -27.11 11.21
N GLU A 4 -29.55 -27.21 11.59
CA GLU A 4 -28.61 -26.11 11.39
C GLU A 4 -28.32 -25.95 9.89
N SER A 5 -28.67 -24.77 9.39
CA SER A 5 -28.46 -24.30 8.02
C SER A 5 -27.01 -24.46 7.56
N THR A 6 -26.75 -25.47 6.73
CA THR A 6 -25.46 -25.72 6.07
C THR A 6 -25.22 -24.81 4.86
N ALA A 7 -26.16 -23.93 4.53
CA ALA A 7 -26.16 -23.14 3.29
C ALA A 7 -25.14 -21.99 3.26
N THR A 8 -24.62 -21.54 4.41
CA THR A 8 -23.76 -20.34 4.48
C THR A 8 -22.27 -20.58 4.20
N LYS A 9 -21.81 -21.85 4.14
CA LYS A 9 -20.39 -22.16 3.89
C LYS A 9 -20.01 -22.22 2.40
N ARG A 10 -20.98 -22.37 1.49
CA ARG A 10 -20.72 -22.62 0.05
C ARG A 10 -20.06 -21.45 -0.69
N PHE A 11 -20.27 -20.21 -0.23
CA PHE A 11 -19.79 -18.99 -0.90
C PHE A 11 -18.81 -18.16 -0.05
N GLN A 12 -18.11 -18.80 0.87
CA GLN A 12 -17.09 -18.13 1.68
C GLN A 12 -15.70 -18.55 1.18
N LYS A 13 -14.93 -17.59 0.66
CA LYS A 13 -13.50 -17.84 0.40
C LYS A 13 -12.80 -18.06 1.74
N PRO A 14 -12.06 -19.17 1.93
CA PRO A 14 -11.40 -19.47 3.20
C PRO A 14 -10.33 -18.41 3.52
N TYR A 15 -9.78 -17.78 2.49
CA TYR A 15 -8.86 -16.66 2.62
C TYR A 15 -9.10 -15.64 1.50
N HIS A 16 -9.30 -14.40 1.89
CA HIS A 16 -9.25 -13.26 0.98
C HIS A 16 -8.56 -12.12 1.70
N PHE A 17 -7.47 -11.62 1.13
CA PHE A 17 -6.59 -10.65 1.78
C PHE A 17 -7.40 -9.45 2.30
N LEU A 18 -8.21 -8.81 1.44
CA LEU A 18 -9.02 -7.66 1.85
C LEU A 18 -10.02 -7.97 2.97
N THR A 19 -10.63 -9.16 2.97
CA THR A 19 -11.62 -9.57 4.00
C THR A 19 -10.95 -9.80 5.36
N LYS A 20 -9.70 -10.27 5.36
CA LYS A 20 -8.90 -10.41 6.57
C LYS A 20 -8.49 -9.05 7.13
N LEU A 21 -8.13 -8.10 6.27
CA LEU A 21 -7.67 -6.77 6.69
C LEU A 21 -8.79 -5.94 7.32
N GLU A 22 -10.04 -6.09 6.87
CA GLU A 22 -11.19 -5.38 7.44
C GLU A 22 -11.37 -5.61 8.94
N LYS A 23 -10.94 -6.76 9.44
CA LYS A 23 -11.05 -7.13 10.85
C LYS A 23 -9.83 -6.72 11.68
N GLN A 24 -8.73 -6.27 11.06
CA GLN A 24 -7.41 -6.23 11.70
C GLN A 24 -6.87 -4.80 11.94
N GLY A 25 -7.50 -3.75 11.40
CA GLY A 25 -7.07 -2.36 11.63
C GLY A 25 -5.58 -2.18 11.36
N VAL A 26 -4.82 -1.57 12.27
CA VAL A 26 -3.36 -1.36 12.13
C VAL A 26 -2.55 -2.66 12.05
N HIS A 27 -3.08 -3.81 12.46
CA HIS A 27 -2.39 -5.10 12.34
C HIS A 27 -2.27 -5.56 10.87
N CYS A 28 -3.06 -4.96 9.97
CA CYS A 28 -2.97 -5.19 8.53
C CYS A 28 -1.57 -4.85 7.97
N LEU A 29 -0.86 -3.90 8.59
CA LEU A 29 0.48 -3.49 8.18
C LEU A 29 1.50 -4.63 8.28
N SER A 30 1.32 -5.55 9.23
CA SER A 30 2.23 -6.69 9.35
C SER A 30 2.13 -7.64 8.19
N GLU A 31 0.92 -7.85 7.65
CA GLU A 31 0.74 -8.69 6.48
C GLU A 31 1.29 -8.00 5.24
N VAL A 32 1.09 -6.68 5.12
CA VAL A 32 1.62 -5.90 4.00
C VAL A 32 3.15 -5.96 3.93
N PHE A 33 3.82 -5.61 5.03
CA PHE A 33 5.28 -5.54 5.08
C PHE A 33 5.99 -6.89 5.29
N LYS A 34 5.23 -8.00 5.34
CA LYS A 34 5.76 -9.35 5.17
C LYS A 34 5.91 -9.73 3.69
N ASN A 35 5.00 -9.21 2.84
CA ASN A 35 4.97 -9.54 1.41
C ASN A 35 5.81 -8.59 0.56
N PHE A 36 5.93 -7.33 0.98
CA PHE A 36 6.64 -6.29 0.24
C PHE A 36 7.56 -5.47 1.15
N HIS A 37 8.81 -5.30 0.74
CA HIS A 37 9.73 -4.32 1.32
C HIS A 37 9.48 -2.93 0.74
N LEU A 38 10.01 -1.88 1.39
CA LEU A 38 9.91 -0.52 0.86
C LEU A 38 10.53 -0.38 -0.53
N ASP A 39 11.63 -1.08 -0.79
CA ASP A 39 12.24 -1.09 -2.13
C ASP A 39 11.36 -1.75 -3.19
N ASP A 40 10.61 -2.79 -2.82
CA ASP A 40 9.67 -3.44 -3.74
C ASP A 40 8.54 -2.48 -4.12
N PHE A 41 7.94 -1.77 -3.15
CA PHE A 41 6.98 -0.71 -3.44
C PHE A 41 7.56 0.40 -4.33
N ARG A 42 8.81 0.82 -4.07
CA ARG A 42 9.51 1.83 -4.87
C ARG A 42 9.69 1.41 -6.32
N ARG A 43 10.13 0.19 -6.57
CA ARG A 43 10.33 -0.31 -7.93
C ARG A 43 9.00 -0.53 -8.65
N GLU A 44 8.04 -1.17 -7.99
CA GLU A 44 6.75 -1.50 -8.61
C GLU A 44 5.91 -0.25 -8.91
N LEU A 45 5.80 0.73 -7.99
CA LEU A 45 5.06 1.97 -8.29
C LEU A 45 5.73 2.79 -9.38
N LYS A 46 7.07 2.85 -9.44
CA LYS A 46 7.78 3.50 -10.56
C LYS A 46 7.52 2.80 -11.88
N LEU A 47 7.46 1.47 -11.88
CA LEU A 47 7.10 0.70 -13.06
C LEU A 47 5.66 1.00 -13.49
N TRP A 48 4.70 0.95 -12.55
CA TRP A 48 3.29 1.22 -12.82
C TRP A 48 3.07 2.64 -13.32
N LEU A 49 3.70 3.64 -12.71
CA LEU A 49 3.68 5.02 -13.18
C LEU A 49 4.18 5.12 -14.62
N HIS A 50 5.35 4.56 -14.91
CA HIS A 50 5.92 4.61 -16.25
C HIS A 50 5.02 3.94 -17.29
N ILE A 51 4.42 2.79 -16.96
CA ILE A 51 3.50 2.08 -17.84
C ILE A 51 2.24 2.91 -18.07
N ALA A 52 1.64 3.43 -17.00
CA ALA A 52 0.43 4.25 -17.08
C ALA A 52 0.64 5.49 -17.96
N LEU A 53 1.79 6.17 -17.82
CA LEU A 53 2.15 7.31 -18.65
C LEU A 53 2.51 6.94 -20.11
N SER A 54 2.81 5.67 -20.38
CA SER A 54 3.15 5.18 -21.73
C SER A 54 1.99 4.43 -22.39
N ASN A 55 0.83 4.38 -21.75
CA ASN A 55 -0.35 3.70 -22.25
C ASN A 55 -1.30 4.72 -22.87
N ASP A 56 -1.43 4.68 -24.20
CA ASP A 56 -2.28 5.56 -25.01
C ASP A 56 -3.79 5.23 -24.91
N GLN A 57 -4.16 4.23 -24.09
CA GLN A 57 -5.54 3.81 -23.83
C GLN A 57 -5.87 3.87 -22.34
N SER A 58 -5.31 4.86 -21.62
CA SER A 58 -5.45 4.96 -20.17
C SER A 58 -6.21 6.21 -19.73
N ALA A 59 -6.49 6.34 -18.43
CA ALA A 59 -7.04 7.57 -17.86
C ALA A 59 -6.08 8.78 -17.96
N TYR A 60 -4.85 8.57 -18.44
CA TYR A 60 -3.74 9.52 -18.41
C TYR A 60 -3.36 10.04 -19.80
N ASP A 61 -4.32 10.11 -20.72
CA ASP A 61 -4.10 10.63 -22.08
C ASP A 61 -3.85 12.15 -22.10
N GLU A 62 -4.41 12.87 -21.12
CA GLU A 62 -4.28 14.32 -20.98
C GLU A 62 -3.07 14.73 -20.14
N GLY A 63 -2.46 15.88 -20.46
CA GLY A 63 -1.27 16.38 -19.74
C GLY A 63 -1.53 16.60 -18.24
N ASN A 64 -2.67 17.18 -17.89
CA ASN A 64 -3.00 17.48 -16.49
C ASN A 64 -3.19 16.20 -15.66
N THR A 65 -3.85 15.17 -16.21
CA THR A 65 -4.05 13.91 -15.47
C THR A 65 -2.74 13.14 -15.28
N ARG A 66 -1.76 13.31 -16.18
CA ARG A 66 -0.39 12.80 -15.98
C ARG A 66 0.33 13.50 -14.84
N GLU A 67 0.22 14.82 -14.75
CA GLU A 67 0.81 15.61 -13.65
C GLU A 67 0.19 15.20 -12.31
N ASP A 68 -1.14 15.09 -12.25
CA ASP A 68 -1.86 14.63 -11.06
C ASP A 68 -1.39 13.23 -10.62
N LEU A 69 -1.23 12.28 -11.56
CA LEU A 69 -0.72 10.95 -11.26
C LEU A 69 0.72 10.98 -10.72
N ILE A 70 1.59 11.81 -11.29
CA ILE A 70 2.99 11.96 -10.83
C ILE A 70 3.02 12.44 -9.38
N ASP A 71 2.24 13.48 -9.06
CA ASP A 71 2.16 14.04 -7.71
C ASP A 71 1.53 13.05 -6.74
N PHE A 72 0.48 12.34 -7.16
CA PHE A 72 -0.15 11.29 -6.38
C PHE A 72 0.84 10.18 -6.02
N ILE A 73 1.64 9.71 -6.98
CA ILE A 73 2.61 8.63 -6.75
C ILE A 73 3.75 9.09 -5.83
N ALA A 74 4.20 10.33 -5.97
CA ALA A 74 5.21 10.91 -5.08
C ALA A 74 4.74 10.91 -3.61
N GLU A 75 3.51 11.37 -3.36
CA GLU A 75 2.94 11.41 -2.02
C GLU A 75 2.51 10.02 -1.51
N LEU A 76 2.08 9.11 -2.40
CA LEU A 76 1.80 7.72 -2.05
C LEU A 76 3.07 7.01 -1.54
N HIS A 77 4.22 7.26 -2.14
CA HIS A 77 5.48 6.73 -1.65
C HIS A 77 5.79 7.18 -0.22
N LYS A 78 5.63 8.47 0.08
CA LYS A 78 5.82 9.03 1.43
C LYS A 78 4.83 8.42 2.42
N LEU A 79 3.58 8.24 2.01
CA LEU A 79 2.57 7.55 2.82
C LEU A 79 3.02 6.13 3.21
N ILE A 80 3.54 5.35 2.25
CA ILE A 80 3.97 3.98 2.48
C ILE A 80 5.13 3.93 3.48
N GLU A 81 6.12 4.82 3.34
CA GLU A 81 7.22 4.95 4.29
C GLU A 81 6.74 5.32 5.71
N ALA A 82 5.78 6.24 5.80
CA ALA A 82 5.23 6.66 7.09
C ALA A 82 4.50 5.51 7.80
N LEU A 83 3.72 4.74 7.04
CA LEU A 83 3.04 3.54 7.55
C LEU A 83 4.05 2.45 7.96
N TYR A 84 5.15 2.30 7.23
CA TYR A 84 6.22 1.38 7.61
C TYR A 84 6.86 1.76 8.95
N ILE A 85 7.14 3.04 9.19
CA ILE A 85 7.70 3.48 10.48
C ILE A 85 6.73 3.19 11.63
N LEU A 86 5.43 3.42 11.43
CA LEU A 86 4.42 3.09 12.45
C LEU A 86 4.34 1.59 12.72
N HIS A 87 4.38 0.76 11.67
CA HIS A 87 4.47 -0.69 11.79
C HIS A 87 5.72 -1.11 12.59
N LYS A 88 6.87 -0.54 12.27
CA LYS A 88 8.15 -0.82 12.95
C LYS A 88 8.05 -0.48 14.43
N LYS A 89 7.54 0.70 14.78
CA LYS A 89 7.32 1.16 16.17
C LYS A 89 6.38 0.23 16.94
N SER A 90 5.31 -0.27 16.29
CA SER A 90 4.37 -1.21 16.91
C SER A 90 4.93 -2.61 17.11
N ASN A 91 5.94 -3.02 16.34
CA ASN A 91 6.54 -4.35 16.44
C ASN A 91 7.79 -4.38 17.31
N TYR A 92 8.49 -3.26 17.53
CA TYR A 92 9.61 -3.24 18.48
C TYR A 92 9.21 -3.62 19.92
N SER A 93 7.93 -3.44 20.29
CA SER A 93 7.38 -3.88 21.58
C SER A 93 7.05 -5.38 21.64
N LYS A 94 7.04 -6.08 20.50
CA LYS A 94 6.74 -7.52 20.39
C LYS A 94 7.98 -8.23 19.82
N LYS A 95 8.66 -9.07 20.61
CA LYS A 95 9.95 -9.77 20.36
C LYS A 95 10.15 -10.56 19.02
N ASN A 96 9.30 -10.40 18.01
CA ASN A 96 9.39 -11.04 16.70
C ASN A 96 10.08 -10.12 15.70
N MET A 97 11.42 -10.04 15.75
CA MET A 97 12.17 -9.46 14.64
C MET A 97 12.14 -10.42 13.44
N PRO A 98 11.75 -9.96 12.24
CA PRO A 98 11.88 -10.75 11.03
C PRO A 98 13.38 -11.04 10.79
N GLY A 99 13.72 -12.31 10.59
CA GLY A 99 15.09 -12.75 10.29
C GLY A 99 15.87 -13.42 11.43
N LYS A 100 15.20 -13.81 12.52
CA LYS A 100 15.77 -14.67 13.56
C LYS A 100 16.15 -16.03 12.92
N GLY A 101 17.45 -16.24 12.69
CA GLY A 101 17.98 -17.44 12.01
C GLY A 101 18.52 -17.22 10.59
N LEU A 102 18.37 -16.02 10.01
CA LEU A 102 18.95 -15.69 8.70
C LEU A 102 20.43 -15.30 8.83
N SER A 103 21.22 -15.52 7.77
CA SER A 103 22.62 -15.12 7.71
C SER A 103 22.79 -13.61 7.88
N ARG A 104 23.95 -13.17 8.38
CA ARG A 104 24.26 -11.74 8.55
C ARG A 104 24.11 -10.94 7.26
N GLN A 105 24.46 -11.55 6.13
CA GLN A 105 24.36 -10.93 4.80
C GLN A 105 22.90 -10.69 4.40
N ILE A 106 22.03 -11.71 4.54
CA ILE A 106 20.60 -11.57 4.22
C ILE A 106 19.96 -10.52 5.13
N GLN A 107 20.29 -10.52 6.43
CA GLN A 107 19.79 -9.49 7.34
C GLN A 107 20.24 -8.08 6.95
N ARG A 108 21.47 -7.91 6.43
CA ARG A 108 21.95 -6.63 5.94
C ARG A 108 21.14 -6.17 4.73
N MET A 109 20.98 -7.04 3.73
CA MET A 109 20.17 -6.74 2.54
C MET A 109 18.74 -6.35 2.90
N LEU A 110 18.08 -7.10 3.79
CA LEU A 110 16.72 -6.79 4.25
C LEU A 110 16.62 -5.44 4.95
N ARG A 111 17.66 -5.01 5.67
CA ARG A 111 17.67 -3.67 6.29
C ARG A 111 17.79 -2.58 5.22
N GLU A 112 18.67 -2.77 4.24
CA GLU A 112 18.89 -1.82 3.14
C GLU A 112 17.61 -1.64 2.28
N MET A 113 16.86 -2.71 2.05
CA MET A 113 15.60 -2.66 1.30
C MET A 113 14.44 -1.94 2.04
N ASN A 114 14.58 -1.69 3.34
CA ASN A 114 13.54 -1.10 4.19
C ASN A 114 13.97 0.21 4.86
N ILE A 115 14.86 0.96 4.22
CA ILE A 115 15.24 2.30 4.66
C ILE A 115 14.23 3.30 4.07
N PRO A 116 13.49 4.06 4.91
CA PRO A 116 12.74 5.22 4.45
C PRO A 116 13.70 6.31 3.97
N VAL A 117 13.47 6.88 2.79
CA VAL A 117 14.34 7.87 2.16
C VAL A 117 13.61 9.12 1.67
N LEU A 118 12.27 9.15 1.73
CA LEU A 118 11.45 10.22 1.16
C LEU A 118 10.81 11.14 2.19
N LEU A 119 10.76 10.69 3.45
CA LEU A 119 10.26 11.50 4.56
C LEU A 119 11.32 12.48 5.06
N ASN A 120 10.90 13.70 5.37
CA ASN A 120 11.77 14.66 6.06
C ASN A 120 11.97 14.28 7.54
N ASP A 121 12.92 14.94 8.22
CA ASP A 121 13.25 14.67 9.61
C ASP A 121 12.05 14.76 10.58
N GLU A 122 11.12 15.69 10.32
CA GLU A 122 9.93 15.83 11.16
C GLU A 122 8.96 14.68 10.93
N GLU A 123 8.72 14.30 9.67
CA GLU A 123 7.87 13.17 9.30
C GLU A 123 8.43 11.84 9.79
N MET A 124 9.76 11.65 9.76
CA MET A 124 10.44 10.49 10.32
C MET A 124 10.16 10.35 11.84
N ARG A 125 10.21 11.47 12.57
CA ARG A 125 9.89 11.51 14.00
C ARG A 125 8.39 11.31 14.25
N LYS A 126 7.54 11.97 13.45
CA LYS A 126 6.08 11.98 13.54
C LYS A 126 5.43 11.54 12.22
N PRO A 127 5.41 10.22 11.91
CA PRO A 127 4.88 9.72 10.62
C PRO A 127 3.40 10.07 10.37
N ALA A 128 2.66 10.39 11.42
CA ALA A 128 1.30 10.86 11.30
C ALA A 128 1.15 12.17 10.52
N LEU A 129 2.22 12.98 10.41
CA LEU A 129 2.20 14.21 9.61
C LEU A 129 2.07 13.89 8.12
N ALA A 130 2.91 13.01 7.58
CA ALA A 130 2.83 12.53 6.20
C ALA A 130 1.48 11.88 5.90
N ILE A 131 0.95 11.05 6.82
CA ILE A 131 -0.38 10.44 6.66
C ILE A 131 -1.48 11.52 6.59
N LYS A 132 -1.41 12.53 7.47
CA LYS A 132 -2.39 13.63 7.49
C LYS A 132 -2.29 14.50 6.24
N ALA A 133 -1.07 14.77 5.77
CA ALA A 133 -0.82 15.53 4.56
C ALA A 133 -1.44 14.82 3.35
N PHE A 134 -1.13 13.53 3.15
CA PHE A 134 -1.72 12.73 2.08
C PHE A 134 -3.26 12.74 2.12
N CYS A 135 -3.87 12.46 3.29
CA CYS A 135 -5.32 12.44 3.43
C CYS A 135 -5.99 13.83 3.33
N LYS A 136 -5.22 14.92 3.42
CA LYS A 136 -5.71 16.28 3.23
C LYS A 136 -5.65 16.68 1.75
N THR A 137 -4.57 16.31 1.06
CA THR A 137 -4.36 16.60 -0.36
C THR A 137 -5.30 15.79 -1.24
N PHE A 138 -5.39 14.48 -0.99
CA PHE A 138 -6.19 13.59 -1.81
C PHE A 138 -7.47 13.18 -1.07
N PRO A 139 -8.66 13.31 -1.69
CA PRO A 139 -9.87 12.71 -1.17
C PRO A 139 -9.80 11.18 -1.21
N SER A 140 -10.46 10.51 -0.26
CA SER A 140 -10.46 9.03 -0.24
C SER A 140 -11.09 8.39 -1.48
N GLY A 141 -12.04 9.07 -2.14
CA GLY A 141 -12.63 8.59 -3.39
C GLY A 141 -11.59 8.62 -4.50
N TYR A 142 -10.98 9.80 -4.70
CA TYR A 142 -9.89 10.02 -5.64
C TYR A 142 -8.75 9.00 -5.46
N ALA A 143 -8.17 8.90 -4.25
CA ALA A 143 -7.03 8.01 -4.02
C ALA A 143 -7.31 6.52 -4.28
N LYS A 144 -8.58 6.09 -4.24
CA LYS A 144 -8.98 4.72 -4.58
C LYS A 144 -9.21 4.53 -6.07
N ALA A 145 -9.79 5.55 -6.74
CA ALA A 145 -9.94 5.56 -8.18
C ALA A 145 -8.55 5.58 -8.84
N GLU A 146 -7.65 6.45 -8.39
CA GLU A 146 -6.31 6.62 -8.96
C GLU A 146 -5.50 5.31 -8.99
N ILE A 147 -5.49 4.53 -7.90
CA ILE A 147 -4.79 3.23 -7.88
C ILE A 147 -5.49 2.14 -8.71
N LEU A 148 -6.80 2.29 -8.95
CA LEU A 148 -7.57 1.38 -9.81
C LEU A 148 -7.33 1.73 -11.28
N ASP A 149 -7.36 3.01 -11.64
CA ASP A 149 -7.07 3.51 -12.98
C ASP A 149 -5.62 3.20 -13.37
N MET A 150 -4.69 3.28 -12.41
CA MET A 150 -3.31 2.82 -12.62
C MET A 150 -3.22 1.30 -12.82
N LEU A 151 -4.01 0.49 -12.09
CA LEU A 151 -4.05 -0.96 -12.34
C LEU A 151 -4.61 -1.25 -13.74
N ASP A 152 -5.68 -0.57 -14.14
CA ASP A 152 -6.30 -0.74 -15.46
C ASP A 152 -5.28 -0.42 -16.56
N ALA A 153 -4.61 0.73 -16.47
CA ALA A 153 -3.55 1.13 -17.39
C ALA A 153 -2.39 0.12 -17.45
N VAL A 154 -2.06 -0.54 -16.33
CA VAL A 154 -1.01 -1.58 -16.31
C VAL A 154 -1.48 -2.88 -16.96
N VAL A 155 -2.76 -3.23 -16.83
CA VAL A 155 -3.36 -4.45 -17.38
C VAL A 155 -3.61 -4.32 -18.88
N THR A 156 -4.02 -3.14 -19.35
CA THR A 156 -4.34 -2.89 -20.77
C THR A 156 -3.11 -2.52 -21.60
N TYR A 157 -1.96 -2.31 -20.97
CA TYR A 157 -0.72 -1.98 -21.68
C TYR A 157 -0.28 -3.08 -22.64
N ASP A 158 -0.18 -2.73 -23.92
CA ASP A 158 0.21 -3.61 -25.03
C ASP A 158 1.57 -3.25 -25.64
N GLY A 159 2.29 -2.28 -25.05
CA GLY A 159 3.59 -1.84 -25.54
C GLY A 159 4.75 -2.80 -25.27
N ASN A 160 5.95 -2.41 -25.69
CA ASN A 160 7.14 -3.28 -25.71
C ASN A 160 7.68 -3.68 -24.33
N LYS A 161 7.34 -2.93 -23.27
CA LYS A 161 7.87 -3.19 -21.93
C LYS A 161 7.14 -4.37 -21.30
N LYS A 162 7.85 -5.48 -21.08
CA LYS A 162 7.25 -6.66 -20.45
C LYS A 162 6.86 -6.38 -19.00
N ILE A 163 5.60 -6.69 -18.67
CA ILE A 163 5.04 -6.59 -17.32
C ILE A 163 4.82 -8.01 -16.78
N TYR A 164 5.17 -8.21 -15.51
CA TYR A 164 4.86 -9.46 -14.84
C TYR A 164 3.42 -9.43 -14.29
N ASN A 165 2.51 -10.13 -14.95
CA ASN A 165 1.09 -10.09 -14.63
C ASN A 165 0.70 -10.90 -13.37
N GLY A 166 1.58 -11.76 -12.86
CA GLY A 166 1.25 -12.72 -11.80
C GLY A 166 0.90 -12.09 -10.45
N ASN A 167 1.35 -10.86 -10.18
CA ASN A 167 1.20 -10.20 -8.88
C ASN A 167 0.44 -8.86 -8.92
N LEU A 168 -0.09 -8.45 -10.08
CA LEU A 168 -0.68 -7.12 -10.23
C LEU A 168 -1.84 -6.87 -9.26
N VAL A 169 -2.79 -7.81 -9.22
CA VAL A 169 -3.95 -7.73 -8.32
C VAL A 169 -3.52 -7.77 -6.86
N LEU A 170 -2.50 -8.57 -6.52
CA LEU A 170 -1.99 -8.64 -5.15
C LEU A 170 -1.37 -7.31 -4.74
N PHE A 171 -0.54 -6.70 -5.60
CA PHE A 171 0.09 -5.41 -5.36
C PHE A 171 -0.97 -4.30 -5.19
N TYR A 172 -1.95 -4.23 -6.09
CA TYR A 172 -3.10 -3.33 -5.97
C TYR A 172 -3.82 -3.50 -4.62
N GLN A 173 -4.10 -4.73 -4.20
CA GLN A 173 -4.77 -4.98 -2.92
C GLN A 173 -3.95 -4.47 -1.72
N HIS A 174 -2.62 -4.53 -1.79
CA HIS A 174 -1.74 -3.99 -0.75
C HIS A 174 -1.77 -2.46 -0.73
N LEU A 175 -1.70 -1.81 -1.89
CA LEU A 175 -1.86 -0.35 -2.01
C LEU A 175 -3.22 0.10 -1.47
N TYR A 176 -4.30 -0.55 -1.91
CA TYR A 176 -5.66 -0.28 -1.44
C TYR A 176 -5.77 -0.41 0.09
N CYS A 177 -5.15 -1.44 0.67
CA CYS A 177 -5.10 -1.62 2.12
C CYS A 177 -4.40 -0.44 2.83
N LEU A 178 -3.23 -0.02 2.33
CA LEU A 178 -2.45 1.06 2.93
C LEU A 178 -3.22 2.39 2.88
N ILE A 179 -3.82 2.70 1.73
CA ILE A 179 -4.67 3.88 1.54
C ILE A 179 -5.89 3.83 2.47
N LYS A 180 -6.63 2.71 2.50
CA LYS A 180 -7.79 2.53 3.38
C LYS A 180 -7.42 2.75 4.86
N LEU A 181 -6.29 2.19 5.30
CA LEU A 181 -5.82 2.34 6.66
C LEU A 181 -5.46 3.81 6.97
N ALA A 182 -4.76 4.50 6.07
CA ALA A 182 -4.39 5.90 6.24
C ALA A 182 -5.62 6.78 6.57
N TYR A 183 -6.69 6.64 5.79
CA TYR A 183 -7.93 7.38 6.04
C TYR A 183 -8.65 6.96 7.33
N GLN A 184 -8.62 5.68 7.70
CA GLN A 184 -9.16 5.23 8.98
C GLN A 184 -8.41 5.86 10.16
N MET A 185 -7.08 5.89 10.10
CA MET A 185 -6.24 6.50 11.12
C MET A 185 -6.47 8.02 11.23
N ASN A 186 -6.64 8.70 10.09
CA ASN A 186 -6.94 10.13 10.06
C ASN A 186 -8.31 10.44 10.68
N LYS A 187 -9.34 9.65 10.37
CA LYS A 187 -10.70 9.81 10.95
C LYS A 187 -10.73 9.63 12.47
N ILE A 188 -10.00 8.65 13.00
CA ILE A 188 -9.96 8.38 14.45
C ILE A 188 -9.36 9.56 15.22
N LYS A 189 -8.32 10.20 14.67
CA LYS A 189 -7.68 11.34 15.32
C LYS A 189 -8.57 12.58 15.36
N ASN A 190 -9.30 12.85 14.29
CA ASN A 190 -10.23 13.99 14.26
C ASN A 190 -11.38 13.85 15.28
N ARG A 191 -11.73 12.63 15.69
CA ARG A 191 -12.74 12.38 16.74
C ARG A 191 -12.21 12.53 18.17
N LYS A 192 -10.89 12.54 18.39
CA LYS A 192 -10.28 12.70 19.72
C LYS A 192 -9.85 14.15 20.02
N SER A 193 -10.02 15.05 19.06
CA SER A 193 -9.71 16.49 19.17
C SER A 193 -10.96 17.36 19.35
N HIS A 194 -12.11 16.72 19.56
CA HIS A 194 -13.39 17.29 19.98
C HIS A 194 -13.83 16.56 21.25
#